data_AF-A0AAJ5I5S1-F1
#
_entry.id   AF-A0AAJ5I5S1-F1
#
_cell.length_a   1.000
_cell.length_b   1.000
_cell.length_c   1.000
_cell.angle_alpha   90.00
_cell.angle_beta   90.00
_cell.angle_gamma   90.00
#
_symmetry.space_group_name_H-M   'P 1'
#
loop_
_entity.id
_entity.type
_entity.pdbx_description
1 polymer ?
#
loop_
_entity_poly.entity_id
_entity_poly.type
_entity_poly.pdbx_seq_one_letter_code
_entity_poly.pdbx_strand_id
1 'polypeptide(L)'
;MSFKLKDISETFKTIVDGFKLMLLACTILVLAWSIGSVTKDVDLSGFVVSSIKEGTSFSLVPGIIFIVGALISFATGTSWGTMAILTPIAIPIAYKLTGDSWLSVTVMSGAVFAGSIFGDHCSPISDTTVLSSIFASCDHMDHVNTQLPYAVFTAFVSLIMFILYGFFKISPFVLIFIGLVLIIALARVLHVYSLRRYQFSEKTYAGS
;
A
#
# COMPACT_ATOMS: atom_id res chain seq x y z
N MET A 1 8.61 -9.40 34.70
CA MET A 1 7.58 -8.44 34.26
C MET A 1 6.23 -8.98 34.73
N SER A 2 5.65 -8.42 35.79
CA SER A 2 4.37 -8.89 36.35
C SER A 2 3.23 -8.25 35.55
N PHE A 3 2.47 -9.04 34.79
CA PHE A 3 1.25 -8.55 34.14
C PHE A 3 0.21 -8.25 35.24
N LYS A 4 0.12 -6.99 35.68
CA LYS A 4 -1.01 -6.52 36.51
C LYS A 4 -2.28 -6.61 35.65
N LEU A 5 -3.24 -7.43 36.07
CA LEU A 5 -4.57 -7.44 35.48
C LEU A 5 -5.21 -6.07 35.73
N LYS A 6 -5.56 -5.36 34.65
CA LYS A 6 -6.27 -4.08 34.72
C LYS A 6 -7.68 -4.33 35.26
N ASP A 7 -8.16 -3.40 36.07
CA ASP A 7 -9.55 -3.44 36.55
C ASP A 7 -10.53 -3.25 35.38
N ILE A 8 -11.78 -3.68 35.53
CA ILE A 8 -12.80 -3.60 34.47
C ILE A 8 -13.02 -2.15 34.05
N SER A 9 -13.01 -1.21 35.01
CA SER A 9 -13.13 0.22 34.75
C SER A 9 -11.99 0.76 33.90
N GLU A 10 -10.75 0.33 34.19
CA GLU A 10 -9.56 0.75 33.45
C GLU A 10 -9.51 0.12 32.05
N THR A 11 -10.00 -1.11 31.92
CA THR A 11 -10.19 -1.80 30.65
C THR A 11 -11.22 -1.06 29.78
N PHE A 12 -12.37 -0.71 30.35
CA PHE A 12 -13.41 0.05 29.64
C PHE A 12 -12.91 1.42 29.19
N LYS A 13 -12.17 2.14 30.06
CA LYS A 13 -11.56 3.42 29.71
C LYS A 13 -10.57 3.29 28.54
N THR A 14 -9.74 2.24 28.55
CA THR A 14 -8.80 1.94 27.47
C THR A 14 -9.53 1.67 26.14
N ILE A 15 -10.65 0.94 26.18
CA ILE A 15 -11.50 0.68 25.00
C ILE A 15 -12.07 2.00 24.44
N VAL A 16 -12.64 2.85 25.30
CA VAL A 16 -13.23 4.14 24.89
C VAL A 16 -12.16 5.06 24.31
N ASP A 17 -10.96 5.10 24.90
CA ASP A 17 -9.86 5.89 24.35
C ASP A 17 -9.39 5.35 22.99
N GLY A 18 -9.40 4.03 22.78
CA GLY A 18 -9.22 3.42 21.46
C GLY A 18 -10.26 3.85 20.43
N PHE A 19 -11.54 3.91 20.81
CA PHE A 19 -12.60 4.41 19.92
C PHE A 19 -12.39 5.87 19.52
N LYS A 20 -11.89 6.73 20.42
CA LYS A 20 -11.59 8.13 20.10
C LYS A 20 -10.50 8.25 19.04
N LEU A 21 -9.48 7.39 19.10
CA LEU A 21 -8.41 7.35 18.09
C LEU A 21 -8.94 6.92 16.71
N MET A 22 -9.95 6.03 16.68
CA MET A 22 -10.57 5.56 15.44
C MET A 22 -11.55 6.56 14.83
N LEU A 23 -11.97 7.60 15.56
CA LEU A 23 -12.98 8.57 15.10
C LEU A 23 -12.58 9.24 13.78
N LEU A 24 -11.30 9.60 13.64
CA LEU A 24 -10.76 10.20 12.42
C LEU A 24 -10.93 9.27 11.21
N ALA A 25 -10.61 7.98 11.36
CA ALA A 25 -10.76 6.99 10.31
C ALA A 25 -12.24 6.82 9.91
N CYS A 26 -13.16 6.79 10.88
CA CYS A 26 -14.59 6.74 10.61
C CYS A 26 -15.08 7.98 9.85
N THR A 27 -14.62 9.18 10.22
CA THR A 27 -14.98 10.42 9.51
C THR A 27 -14.49 10.37 8.05
N ILE A 28 -13.24 9.95 7.81
CA ILE A 28 -12.71 9.82 6.45
C ILE A 28 -13.51 8.80 5.64
N LEU A 29 -13.93 7.68 6.24
CA LEU A 29 -14.75 6.66 5.57
C LEU A 29 -16.11 7.23 5.13
N VAL A 30 -16.77 8.00 6.00
CA VAL A 30 -18.06 8.67 5.67
C VAL A 30 -17.88 9.68 4.54
N LEU A 31 -16.82 10.49 4.59
CA LEU A 31 -16.50 11.46 3.52
C LEU A 31 -16.16 10.74 2.21
N ALA A 32 -15.43 9.63 2.27
CA ALA A 32 -15.11 8.81 1.12
C ALA A 32 -16.35 8.22 0.44
N TRP A 33 -17.35 7.76 1.20
CA TRP A 33 -18.64 7.35 0.63
C TRP A 33 -19.37 8.51 -0.03
N SER A 34 -19.30 9.71 0.55
CA SER A 34 -19.84 10.93 -0.06
C SER A 34 -19.15 11.25 -1.39
N ILE A 35 -17.82 11.20 -1.45
CA ILE A 35 -17.04 11.33 -2.70
C ILE A 35 -17.44 10.24 -3.70
N GLY A 36 -17.63 9.00 -3.25
CA GLY A 36 -18.10 7.90 -4.08
C GLY A 36 -19.47 8.14 -4.70
N SER A 37 -20.39 8.79 -3.98
CA SER A 37 -21.69 9.21 -4.52
C SER A 37 -21.52 10.31 -5.56
N VAL A 38 -20.80 11.38 -5.23
CA VAL A 38 -20.57 12.51 -6.16
C VAL A 38 -19.89 12.03 -7.45
N THR A 39 -18.91 11.13 -7.33
CA THR A 39 -18.20 10.51 -8.46
C THR A 39 -19.14 9.77 -9.41
N LYS A 40 -20.19 9.13 -8.88
CA LYS A 40 -21.24 8.49 -9.68
C LYS A 40 -22.16 9.54 -10.30
N ASP A 41 -22.55 10.57 -9.54
CA ASP A 41 -23.46 11.62 -9.99
C ASP A 41 -22.88 12.44 -11.15
N VAL A 42 -21.57 12.71 -11.12
CA VAL A 42 -20.86 13.42 -12.21
C VAL A 42 -20.38 12.50 -13.34
N ASP A 43 -20.69 11.20 -13.29
CA ASP A 43 -20.17 10.14 -14.15
C ASP A 43 -18.66 10.27 -14.44
N LEU A 44 -17.85 10.46 -13.38
CA LEU A 44 -16.40 10.58 -13.51
C LEU A 44 -15.81 9.37 -14.24
N SER A 45 -16.38 8.18 -14.01
CA SER A 45 -16.03 6.98 -14.76
C SER A 45 -16.24 7.13 -16.26
N GLY A 46 -17.38 7.67 -16.70
CA GLY A 46 -17.65 7.95 -18.10
C GLY A 46 -16.76 9.04 -18.68
N PHE A 47 -16.43 10.07 -17.89
CA PHE A 47 -15.46 11.10 -18.28
C PHE A 47 -14.05 10.53 -18.51
N VAL A 48 -13.56 9.67 -17.60
CA VAL A 48 -12.26 9.02 -17.75
C VAL A 48 -12.25 8.09 -18.97
N VAL A 49 -13.32 7.31 -19.16
CA VAL A 49 -13.47 6.41 -20.32
C VAL A 49 -13.53 7.18 -21.65
N SER A 50 -14.20 8.33 -21.69
CA SER A 50 -14.31 9.17 -22.91
C SER A 50 -13.08 10.03 -23.19
N SER A 51 -12.32 10.40 -22.14
CA SER A 51 -11.03 11.09 -22.28
C SER A 51 -9.91 10.16 -22.73
N ILE A 52 -10.07 8.87 -22.44
CA ILE A 52 -9.25 7.79 -22.95
C ILE A 52 -9.60 7.59 -24.43
N LYS A 53 -8.67 7.90 -25.34
CA LYS A 53 -8.80 7.56 -26.78
C LYS A 53 -9.24 6.10 -26.90
N GLU A 54 -10.18 5.83 -27.80
CA GLU A 54 -10.60 4.48 -28.19
C GLU A 54 -9.36 3.57 -28.31
N GLY A 55 -9.21 2.63 -27.37
CA GLY A 55 -8.08 1.71 -27.33
C GLY A 55 -7.10 1.85 -26.16
N THR A 56 -7.25 2.79 -25.22
CA THR A 56 -6.51 2.69 -23.94
C THR A 56 -7.13 1.57 -23.11
N SER A 57 -6.60 0.37 -23.33
CA SER A 57 -7.00 -0.84 -22.63
C SER A 57 -6.94 -0.61 -21.12
N PHE A 58 -7.86 -1.23 -20.37
CA PHE A 58 -7.85 -1.39 -18.91
C PHE A 58 -6.45 -1.72 -18.33
N SER A 59 -5.54 -2.18 -19.19
CA SER A 59 -4.17 -2.56 -18.92
C SER A 59 -3.33 -1.63 -18.05
N LEU A 60 -3.48 -0.31 -18.16
CA LEU A 60 -2.68 0.63 -17.36
C LEU A 60 -3.39 1.09 -16.08
N VAL A 61 -4.71 0.91 -15.99
CA VAL A 61 -5.52 1.46 -14.89
C VAL A 61 -5.08 0.95 -13.51
N PRO A 62 -4.87 -0.36 -13.27
CA PRO A 62 -4.38 -0.83 -11.98
C PRO A 62 -3.04 -0.20 -11.58
N GLY A 63 -2.11 -0.06 -12.54
CA GLY A 63 -0.79 0.54 -12.30
C GLY A 63 -0.86 2.03 -11.97
N ILE A 64 -1.73 2.78 -12.66
CA ILE A 64 -1.95 4.20 -12.38
C ILE A 64 -2.54 4.39 -10.98
N ILE A 65 -3.57 3.60 -10.63
CA ILE A 65 -4.19 3.65 -9.30
C ILE A 65 -3.18 3.31 -8.20
N PHE A 66 -2.32 2.31 -8.43
CA PHE A 66 -1.22 1.98 -7.52
C PHE A 66 -0.28 3.17 -7.30
N ILE A 67 0.18 3.83 -8.37
CA ILE A 67 1.10 4.98 -8.27
C ILE A 67 0.42 6.17 -7.57
N VAL A 68 -0.83 6.47 -7.92
CA VAL A 68 -1.58 7.56 -7.29
C VAL A 68 -1.77 7.28 -5.79
N GLY A 69 -2.15 6.05 -5.42
CA GLY A 69 -2.25 5.65 -4.01
C GLY A 69 -0.92 5.71 -3.27
N ALA A 70 0.15 5.27 -3.91
CA ALA A 70 1.51 5.39 -3.37
C ALA A 70 1.89 6.84 -3.08
N LEU A 71 1.66 7.75 -4.02
CA LEU A 71 2.02 9.17 -3.86
C LEU A 71 1.15 9.88 -2.81
N ILE A 72 -0.17 9.67 -2.85
CA ILE A 72 -1.09 10.26 -1.86
C ILE A 72 -0.75 9.75 -0.46
N SER A 73 -0.55 8.45 -0.29
CA SER A 73 -0.27 7.88 1.02
C SER A 73 1.11 8.25 1.53
N PHE A 74 2.12 8.34 0.64
CA PHE A 74 3.44 8.84 1.01
C PHE A 74 3.39 10.30 1.47
N ALA A 75 2.65 11.14 0.76
CA ALA A 75 2.52 12.57 1.07
C ALA A 75 1.66 12.84 2.32
N THR A 76 0.70 11.99 2.61
CA THR A 76 -0.22 12.15 3.75
C THR A 76 0.18 11.34 4.99
N GLY A 77 1.07 10.35 4.84
CA GLY A 77 1.50 9.47 5.93
C GLY A 77 0.39 8.55 6.46
N THR A 78 -0.65 8.27 5.64
CA THR A 78 -1.77 7.41 6.05
C THR A 78 -2.16 6.42 4.97
N SER A 79 -2.17 5.14 5.33
CA SER A 79 -2.64 4.04 4.47
C SER A 79 -4.17 4.00 4.42
N TRP A 80 -4.82 3.90 5.59
CA TRP A 80 -6.28 3.77 5.70
C TRP A 80 -7.06 4.94 5.08
N GLY A 81 -6.58 6.18 5.26
CA GLY A 81 -7.20 7.34 4.64
C GLY A 81 -7.14 7.29 3.11
N THR A 82 -6.00 6.88 2.56
CA THR A 82 -5.81 6.74 1.11
C THR A 82 -6.66 5.60 0.54
N MET A 83 -6.75 4.46 1.23
CA MET A 83 -7.63 3.36 0.85
C MET A 83 -9.10 3.79 0.83
N ALA A 84 -9.54 4.52 1.86
CA ALA A 84 -10.90 5.02 1.94
C ALA A 84 -11.23 5.94 0.76
N ILE A 85 -10.35 6.87 0.40
CA ILE A 85 -10.57 7.81 -0.71
C ILE A 85 -10.55 7.13 -2.07
N LEU A 86 -9.59 6.23 -2.33
CA LEU A 86 -9.39 5.66 -3.67
C LEU A 86 -10.32 4.49 -4.00
N THR A 87 -10.71 3.68 -3.03
CA THR A 87 -11.60 2.52 -3.26
C THR A 87 -12.91 2.88 -3.97
N PRO A 88 -13.69 3.91 -3.52
CA PRO A 88 -14.94 4.28 -4.17
C PRO A 88 -14.76 4.93 -5.55
N ILE A 89 -13.53 5.28 -5.94
CA ILE A 89 -13.20 5.86 -7.26
C ILE A 89 -12.70 4.76 -8.20
N ALA A 90 -11.75 3.94 -7.76
CA ALA A 90 -11.07 2.95 -8.58
C ALA A 90 -12.00 1.80 -9.00
N ILE A 91 -12.83 1.28 -8.09
CA ILE A 91 -13.71 0.13 -8.38
C ILE A 91 -14.74 0.47 -9.47
N PRO A 92 -15.49 1.58 -9.42
CA PRO A 92 -16.45 1.93 -10.47
C PRO A 92 -15.80 2.18 -11.84
N ILE A 93 -14.61 2.78 -11.88
CA ILE A 93 -13.86 3.00 -13.13
C ILE A 93 -13.51 1.64 -13.78
N ALA A 94 -13.00 0.70 -13.00
CA ALA A 94 -12.70 -0.65 -13.50
C ALA A 94 -13.94 -1.40 -13.98
N TYR A 95 -15.05 -1.27 -13.26
CA TYR A 95 -16.31 -1.93 -13.62
C TYR A 95 -16.86 -1.39 -14.95
N LYS A 96 -16.82 -0.07 -15.15
CA LYS A 96 -17.24 0.56 -16.41
C LYS A 96 -16.37 0.16 -17.61
N LEU A 97 -15.07 -0.05 -17.40
CA LEU A 97 -14.12 -0.41 -18.45
C LEU A 97 -14.17 -1.91 -18.82
N THR A 98 -14.46 -2.78 -17.86
CA THR A 98 -14.32 -4.23 -18.04
C THR A 98 -15.64 -4.99 -18.06
N GLY A 99 -16.68 -4.45 -17.43
CA GLY A 99 -17.95 -5.15 -17.18
C GLY A 99 -17.83 -6.33 -16.19
N ASP A 100 -16.64 -6.62 -15.68
CA ASP A 100 -16.37 -7.75 -14.79
C ASP A 100 -16.28 -7.25 -13.34
N SER A 101 -17.31 -7.55 -12.56
CA SER A 101 -17.39 -7.18 -11.14
C SER A 101 -16.29 -7.82 -10.30
N TRP A 102 -15.95 -9.08 -10.56
CA TRP A 102 -14.94 -9.80 -9.80
C TRP A 102 -13.56 -9.16 -9.99
N LEU A 103 -13.19 -8.97 -11.25
CA LEU A 103 -11.89 -8.41 -11.65
C LEU A 103 -11.76 -6.96 -11.20
N SER A 104 -12.83 -6.18 -11.30
CA SER A 104 -12.87 -4.78 -10.86
C SER A 104 -12.65 -4.64 -9.36
N VAL A 105 -13.27 -5.49 -8.55
CA VAL A 105 -13.12 -5.43 -7.10
C VAL A 105 -11.76 -5.97 -6.67
N THR A 106 -11.36 -7.17 -7.10
CA THR A 106 -10.12 -7.80 -6.60
C THR A 106 -8.87 -7.04 -7.01
N VAL A 107 -8.74 -6.67 -8.29
CA VAL A 107 -7.50 -6.10 -8.82
C VAL A 107 -7.36 -4.64 -8.42
N MET A 108 -8.46 -3.86 -8.44
CA MET A 108 -8.40 -2.47 -7.98
C MET A 108 -8.20 -2.40 -6.47
N SER A 109 -8.86 -3.24 -5.67
CA SER A 109 -8.61 -3.26 -4.21
C SER A 109 -7.17 -3.63 -3.92
N GLY A 110 -6.61 -4.61 -4.66
CA GLY A 110 -5.18 -4.94 -4.58
C GLY A 110 -4.27 -3.76 -4.93
N ALA A 111 -4.54 -3.06 -6.03
CA ALA A 111 -3.76 -1.90 -6.46
C ALA A 111 -3.84 -0.74 -5.45
N VAL A 112 -5.05 -0.42 -4.97
CA VAL A 112 -5.29 0.61 -3.95
C VAL A 112 -4.57 0.25 -2.65
N PHE A 113 -4.69 -0.99 -2.19
CA PHE A 113 -4.09 -1.42 -0.92
C PHE A 113 -2.58 -1.45 -1.01
N ALA A 114 -2.03 -2.02 -2.09
CA ALA A 114 -0.58 -2.08 -2.29
C ALA A 114 0.03 -0.68 -2.39
N GLY A 115 -0.59 0.24 -3.13
CA GLY A 115 -0.12 1.62 -3.24
C GLY A 115 -0.19 2.34 -1.90
N SER A 116 -1.33 2.25 -1.21
CA SER A 116 -1.55 2.90 0.09
C SER A 116 -0.60 2.37 1.18
N ILE A 117 -0.34 1.06 1.23
CA ILE A 117 0.58 0.48 2.23
C ILE A 117 2.02 0.91 1.93
N PHE A 118 2.42 0.87 0.66
CA PHE A 118 3.77 1.30 0.27
C PHE A 118 4.03 2.75 0.65
N GLY A 119 3.10 3.65 0.33
CA GLY A 119 3.27 5.08 0.62
C GLY A 119 3.41 5.35 2.12
N ASP A 120 2.51 4.79 2.93
CA ASP A 120 2.52 4.90 4.39
C ASP A 120 3.84 4.38 5.00
N HIS A 121 4.28 3.18 4.58
CA HIS A 121 5.49 2.54 5.08
C HIS A 121 6.78 3.33 4.81
N CYS A 122 6.79 4.11 3.73
CA CYS A 122 7.98 4.90 3.34
C CYS A 122 7.91 6.35 3.80
N SER A 123 6.75 6.81 4.26
CA SER A 123 6.53 8.21 4.56
C SER A 123 7.26 8.61 5.84
N PRO A 124 8.11 9.67 5.82
CA PRO A 124 8.73 10.21 7.03
C PRO A 124 7.69 10.74 8.04
N ILE A 125 6.51 11.14 7.56
CA ILE A 125 5.49 11.74 8.43
C ILE A 125 4.45 10.73 8.93
N SER A 126 4.57 9.45 8.56
CA SER A 126 3.65 8.41 9.01
C SER A 126 3.84 8.06 10.48
N ASP A 127 2.74 7.93 11.21
CA ASP A 127 2.72 7.45 12.60
C ASP A 127 3.39 6.08 12.74
N THR A 128 3.22 5.21 11.74
CA THR A 128 3.82 3.87 11.72
C THR A 128 5.35 3.96 11.61
N THR A 129 5.84 4.85 10.75
CA THR A 129 7.28 5.09 10.56
C THR A 129 7.91 5.70 11.79
N VAL A 130 7.26 6.73 12.38
CA VAL A 130 7.72 7.38 13.61
C VAL A 130 7.80 6.36 14.75
N LEU A 131 6.73 5.61 14.99
CA LEU A 131 6.68 4.62 16.05
C LEU A 131 7.71 3.49 15.84
N SER A 132 7.91 3.04 14.61
CA SER A 132 8.91 2.02 14.27
C SER A 132 10.34 2.49 14.53
N SER A 133 10.65 3.75 14.21
CA SER A 133 11.97 4.33 14.50
C SER A 133 12.26 4.44 16.01
N ILE A 134 11.24 4.79 16.81
CA ILE A 134 11.35 4.84 18.28
C ILE A 134 11.61 3.44 18.85
N PHE A 135 10.88 2.43 18.39
CA PHE A 135 11.08 1.05 18.85
C PHE A 135 12.44 0.46 18.43
N ALA A 136 12.96 0.87 17.27
CA ALA A 136 14.29 0.49 16.82
C ALA A 136 15.42 1.27 17.54
N SER A 137 15.08 2.27 18.37
CA SER A 137 16.01 3.15 19.07
C SER A 137 17.05 3.82 18.13
N CYS A 138 16.66 4.10 16.89
CA CYS A 138 17.51 4.72 15.89
C CYS A 138 17.01 6.13 15.55
N ASP A 139 17.85 6.91 14.85
CA ASP A 139 17.40 8.17 14.27
C ASP A 139 16.26 7.91 13.27
N HIS A 140 15.27 8.81 13.28
CA HIS A 140 14.09 8.69 12.45
C HIS A 140 14.41 8.72 10.95
N MET A 141 15.29 9.63 10.52
CA MET A 141 15.65 9.74 9.11
C MET A 141 16.53 8.56 8.68
N ASP A 142 17.38 8.02 9.56
CA ASP A 142 18.14 6.81 9.28
C ASP A 142 17.22 5.59 9.09
N HIS A 143 16.16 5.48 9.89
CA HIS A 143 15.13 4.46 9.68
C HIS A 143 14.50 4.58 8.30
N VAL A 144 14.02 5.78 7.93
CA VAL A 144 13.38 6.01 6.63
C VAL A 144 14.34 5.71 5.47
N ASN A 145 15.57 6.22 5.54
CA ASN A 145 16.57 6.07 4.48
C ASN A 145 16.99 4.61 4.27
N THR A 146 16.96 3.79 5.33
CA THR A 146 17.25 2.36 5.21
C THR A 146 16.08 1.57 4.65
N GLN A 147 14.83 1.97 4.93
CA GLN A 147 13.62 1.30 4.42
C GLN A 147 13.29 1.65 2.97
N LEU A 148 13.47 2.91 2.57
CA LEU A 148 13.04 3.44 1.28
C LEU A 148 13.57 2.64 0.07
N PRO A 149 14.85 2.22 0.01
CA PRO A 149 15.35 1.42 -1.10
C PRO A 149 14.60 0.09 -1.24
N TYR A 150 14.41 -0.65 -0.14
CA TYR A 150 13.71 -1.94 -0.18
C TYR A 150 12.27 -1.78 -0.63
N ALA A 151 11.58 -0.76 -0.10
CA ALA A 151 10.19 -0.52 -0.41
C ALA A 151 9.98 -0.04 -1.85
N VAL A 152 10.86 0.83 -2.38
CA VAL A 152 10.80 1.26 -3.79
C VAL A 152 11.01 0.06 -4.72
N PHE A 153 11.89 -0.87 -4.36
CA PHE A 153 12.09 -2.09 -5.14
C PHE A 153 10.85 -2.99 -5.15
N THR A 154 10.22 -3.24 -4.00
CA THR A 154 9.00 -4.05 -3.93
C THR A 154 7.82 -3.36 -4.63
N ALA A 155 7.74 -2.03 -4.56
CA ALA A 155 6.77 -1.24 -5.31
C ALA A 155 6.96 -1.34 -6.81
N PHE A 156 8.22 -1.32 -7.29
CA PHE A 156 8.53 -1.51 -8.71
C PHE A 156 8.11 -2.89 -9.22
N VAL A 157 8.41 -3.96 -8.46
CA VAL A 157 7.97 -5.32 -8.82
C VAL A 157 6.43 -5.40 -8.84
N SER A 158 5.77 -4.83 -7.83
CA SER A 158 4.30 -4.80 -7.75
C SER A 158 3.67 -4.06 -8.94
N LEU A 159 4.23 -2.90 -9.31
CA LEU A 159 3.81 -2.13 -10.47
C LEU A 159 3.90 -2.95 -11.77
N ILE A 160 5.00 -3.68 -11.97
CA ILE A 160 5.15 -4.57 -13.12
C ILE A 160 4.06 -5.66 -13.10
N MET A 161 3.81 -6.29 -11.95
CA MET A 161 2.76 -7.32 -11.85
C MET A 161 1.37 -6.76 -12.19
N PHE A 162 1.04 -5.55 -11.72
CA PHE A 162 -0.23 -4.89 -12.04
C PHE A 162 -0.36 -4.56 -13.53
N ILE A 163 0.73 -4.09 -14.16
CA ILE A 163 0.76 -3.82 -15.60
C ILE A 163 0.63 -5.13 -16.39
N LEU A 164 1.38 -6.18 -16.05
CA LEU A 164 1.31 -7.49 -16.70
C LEU A 164 -0.08 -8.10 -16.58
N TYR A 165 -0.71 -8.00 -15.41
CA TYR A 165 -2.10 -8.41 -15.23
C TYR A 165 -3.01 -7.63 -16.17
N GLY A 166 -2.84 -6.32 -16.23
CA GLY A 166 -3.65 -5.46 -17.07
C GLY A 166 -3.55 -5.80 -18.57
N PHE A 167 -2.35 -6.10 -19.08
CA PHE A 167 -2.13 -6.40 -20.50
C PHE A 167 -2.54 -7.83 -20.88
N PHE A 168 -2.14 -8.81 -20.06
CA PHE A 168 -2.24 -10.23 -20.44
C PHE A 168 -3.36 -10.97 -19.72
N LYS A 169 -4.01 -10.35 -18.73
CA LYS A 169 -5.05 -10.97 -17.87
C LYS A 169 -4.62 -12.33 -17.33
N ILE A 170 -3.33 -12.48 -17.02
CA ILE A 170 -2.75 -13.70 -16.46
C ILE A 170 -3.40 -13.99 -15.11
N SER A 171 -3.60 -15.28 -14.80
CA SER A 171 -4.13 -15.70 -13.50
C SER A 171 -3.40 -15.03 -12.33
N PRO A 172 -4.10 -14.41 -11.36
CA PRO A 172 -3.49 -13.75 -10.22
C PRO A 172 -2.53 -14.66 -9.43
N PHE A 173 -2.86 -15.96 -9.31
CA PHE A 173 -2.02 -16.93 -8.59
C PHE A 173 -0.63 -17.10 -9.23
N VAL A 174 -0.57 -17.05 -10.56
CA VAL A 174 0.70 -17.16 -11.30
C VAL A 174 1.53 -15.89 -11.10
N LEU A 175 0.92 -14.72 -11.17
CA LEU A 175 1.61 -13.45 -10.93
C LEU A 175 2.11 -13.32 -9.49
N ILE A 176 1.35 -13.83 -8.50
CA ILE A 176 1.80 -13.88 -7.11
C ILE A 176 3.04 -14.76 -6.97
N PHE A 177 3.05 -15.94 -7.61
CA PHE A 177 4.21 -16.83 -7.57
C PHE A 177 5.44 -16.20 -8.24
N ILE A 178 5.27 -15.61 -9.43
CA ILE A 178 6.35 -14.90 -10.15
C ILE A 178 6.86 -13.73 -9.32
N GLY A 179 5.97 -12.92 -8.75
CA GLY A 179 6.31 -11.79 -7.89
C GLY A 179 7.09 -12.21 -6.65
N LEU A 180 6.69 -13.30 -5.98
CA LEU A 180 7.39 -13.86 -4.83
C LEU A 180 8.82 -14.29 -5.20
N VAL A 181 8.98 -15.04 -6.30
CA VAL A 181 10.29 -15.48 -6.78
C VAL A 181 11.18 -14.30 -7.13
N LEU A 182 10.64 -13.28 -7.81
CA LEU A 182 11.37 -12.06 -8.14
C LEU A 182 11.82 -11.29 -6.90
N ILE A 183 10.94 -11.12 -5.90
CA ILE A 183 11.28 -10.44 -4.64
C ILE A 183 12.38 -11.21 -3.91
N ILE A 184 12.30 -12.54 -3.80
CA ILE A 184 13.31 -13.36 -3.14
C ILE A 184 14.65 -13.29 -3.87
N ALA A 185 14.65 -13.46 -5.19
CA ALA A 185 15.86 -13.37 -6.00
C ALA A 185 16.53 -12.00 -5.85
N LEU A 186 15.74 -10.93 -5.88
CA LEU A 186 16.23 -9.57 -5.79
C LEU A 186 16.72 -9.21 -4.38
N ALA A 187 16.05 -9.71 -3.33
CA ALA A 187 16.52 -9.60 -1.95
C ALA A 187 17.88 -10.31 -1.75
N ARG A 188 18.08 -11.48 -2.38
CA ARG A 188 19.37 -12.19 -2.36
C ARG A 188 20.47 -11.41 -3.07
N VAL A 189 20.16 -10.81 -4.22
CA VAL A 189 21.12 -9.97 -4.96
C VAL A 189 21.50 -8.72 -4.15
N LEU A 190 20.52 -8.02 -3.57
CA LEU A 190 20.77 -6.86 -2.71
C LEU A 190 21.58 -7.22 -1.48
N HIS A 191 21.30 -8.37 -0.84
CA HIS A 191 22.07 -8.86 0.30
C HIS A 191 23.52 -9.17 -0.06
N VAL A 192 23.77 -9.86 -1.18
CA VAL A 192 25.14 -10.14 -1.65
C VAL A 192 25.87 -8.83 -2.02
N TYR A 193 25.17 -7.87 -2.61
CA TYR A 193 25.73 -6.57 -2.95
C TYR A 193 26.05 -5.73 -1.70
N SER A 194 25.19 -5.73 -0.68
CA SER A 194 25.43 -5.02 0.57
C SER A 194 26.61 -5.61 1.35
N LEU A 195 26.73 -6.95 1.39
CA LEU A 195 27.89 -7.64 1.98
C LEU A 195 29.20 -7.27 1.28
N ARG A 196 29.19 -7.20 -0.06
CA ARG A 196 30.36 -6.78 -0.86
C ARG A 196 30.74 -5.32 -0.63
N ARG A 197 29.76 -4.44 -0.45
CA ARG A 197 29.97 -2.99 -0.28
C ARG A 197 30.47 -2.62 1.12
N TYR A 198 30.06 -3.36 2.16
CA TYR A 198 30.42 -3.08 3.55
C TYR A 198 31.50 -3.99 4.15
N GLN A 199 32.09 -4.90 3.35
CA GLN A 199 33.13 -5.84 3.81
C GLN A 199 32.79 -6.56 5.13
N PHE A 200 31.52 -6.93 5.35
CA PHE A 200 31.20 -7.87 6.41
C PHE A 200 31.78 -9.23 6.01
N SER A 201 32.94 -9.55 6.58
CA SER A 201 33.52 -10.89 6.47
C SER A 201 32.52 -11.89 7.07
N GLU A 202 32.21 -12.97 6.34
CA GLU A 202 31.34 -14.08 6.79
C GLU A 202 31.73 -14.64 8.17
N LYS A 203 32.93 -14.34 8.68
CA LYS A 203 33.41 -14.74 10.00
C LYS A 203 32.70 -14.06 11.18
N THR A 204 31.99 -12.96 11.00
CA THR A 204 31.34 -12.26 12.13
C THR A 204 30.00 -12.89 12.55
N TYR A 205 29.37 -13.70 11.70
CA TYR A 205 28.09 -14.36 12.01
C TYR A 205 28.22 -15.85 12.38
N ALA A 206 29.42 -16.43 12.29
CA ALA A 206 29.70 -17.83 12.61
C ALA A 206 30.39 -18.02 13.97
N GLY A 207 30.41 -16.99 14.83
CA GLY A 207 31.14 -17.05 16.10
C GLY A 207 30.58 -16.14 17.19
N SER A 208 29.53 -16.62 17.85
CA SER A 208 29.30 -16.52 19.31
C SER A 208 28.06 -17.34 19.69
#